data_AF-A0A0M0C0L2-F1
#
_entry.id   AF-A0A0M0C0L2-F1
#
_cell.length_a   1.000
_cell.length_b   1.000
_cell.length_c   1.000
_cell.angle_alpha   90.00
_cell.angle_beta   90.00
_cell.angle_gamma   90.00
#
_symmetry.space_group_name_H-M   'P 1'
#
loop_
_entity.id
_entity.type
_entity.pdbx_description
1 polymer ?
#
loop_
_entity_poly.entity_id
_entity_poly.type
_entity_poly.pdbx_seq_one_letter_code
_entity_poly.pdbx_strand_id
1 'polypeptide(L)'
;MPILEDYILRIEKTCGEEISTIVTFKYGKKAEVIKKILENAKLNKSLAGLIYELSFQGKTFRLYSSGKAIFKGIKEKDTIKKILKDLIL
;
A
#
# COMPACT_ATOMS: atom_id res chain seq x y z
N MET A 1 -1.76 -21.23 -3.96
CA MET A 1 -2.40 -19.89 -3.94
C MET A 1 -1.45 -18.95 -3.22
N PRO A 2 -1.17 -17.75 -3.77
CA PRO A 2 -0.29 -16.80 -3.10
C PRO A 2 -0.94 -16.25 -1.82
N ILE A 3 -0.13 -16.05 -0.78
CA ILE A 3 -0.53 -15.39 0.47
C ILE A 3 0.05 -13.97 0.53
N LEU A 4 -0.49 -13.12 1.41
CA LEU A 4 -0.09 -11.71 1.47
C LEU A 4 1.41 -11.53 1.76
N GLU A 5 1.97 -12.38 2.60
CA GLU A 5 3.39 -12.43 2.98
C GLU A 5 4.31 -12.74 1.78
N ASP A 6 3.78 -13.29 0.67
CA ASP A 6 4.55 -13.48 -0.56
C ASP A 6 4.89 -12.13 -1.24
N TYR A 7 4.10 -11.10 -0.97
CA TYR A 7 4.20 -9.78 -1.59
C TYR A 7 4.91 -8.73 -0.73
N ILE A 8 4.83 -8.87 0.60
CA ILE A 8 5.36 -7.89 1.54
C ILE A 8 6.79 -8.22 1.93
N LEU A 9 7.69 -7.24 1.82
CA LEU A 9 9.05 -7.31 2.36
C LEU A 9 9.06 -6.94 3.84
N ARG A 10 8.42 -5.83 4.20
CA ARG A 10 8.34 -5.33 5.58
C ARG A 10 7.21 -4.33 5.78
N ILE A 11 6.76 -4.22 7.03
CA ILE A 11 5.80 -3.21 7.51
C ILE A 11 6.44 -2.45 8.67
N GLU A 12 6.59 -1.15 8.49
CA GLU A 12 7.27 -0.24 9.42
C GLU A 12 6.29 0.85 9.89
N LYS A 13 6.45 1.31 11.13
CA LYS A 13 5.71 2.47 11.65
C LYS A 13 6.66 3.66 11.74
N THR A 14 6.18 4.84 11.41
CA THR A 14 6.96 6.08 11.60
C THR A 14 6.91 6.53 13.05
N CYS A 15 8.03 7.11 13.52
CA CYS A 15 8.08 7.84 14.78
C CYS A 15 7.85 9.33 14.46
N GLY A 16 6.76 9.91 14.97
CA GLY A 16 6.37 11.30 14.73
C GLY A 16 4.95 11.56 15.20
N GLU A 17 4.55 12.83 15.27
CA GLU A 17 3.19 13.23 15.69
C GLU A 17 2.12 12.59 14.78
N GLU A 18 2.33 12.61 13.46
CA GLU A 18 1.55 11.84 12.50
C GLU A 18 2.11 10.42 12.33
N ILE A 19 1.59 9.46 13.10
CA ILE A 19 1.95 8.05 12.93
C ILE A 19 1.39 7.52 11.61
N SER A 20 2.28 7.03 10.76
CA SER A 20 1.97 6.40 9.48
C SER A 20 2.53 4.99 9.44
N THR A 21 1.88 4.11 8.69
CA THR A 21 2.41 2.77 8.39
C THR A 21 2.97 2.75 6.96
N ILE A 22 4.22 2.32 6.84
CA ILE A 22 4.92 2.13 5.57
C ILE A 22 4.98 0.64 5.27
N VAL A 23 4.48 0.26 4.10
CA VAL A 23 4.57 -1.10 3.57
C VAL A 23 5.55 -1.08 2.41
N THR A 24 6.55 -1.94 2.46
CA THR A 24 7.47 -2.15 1.35
C THR A 24 7.19 -3.51 0.71
N PHE A 25 6.97 -3.54 -0.59
CA PHE A 25 6.74 -4.77 -1.35
C PHE A 25 8.06 -5.40 -1.81
N LYS A 26 8.07 -6.72 -2.00
CA LYS A 26 9.25 -7.44 -2.51
C LYS A 26 9.58 -6.99 -3.93
N TYR A 27 10.88 -6.83 -4.22
CA TYR A 27 11.34 -6.28 -5.50
C TYR A 27 10.78 -7.01 -6.73
N GLY A 28 10.81 -8.36 -6.71
CA GLY A 28 10.28 -9.19 -7.80
C GLY A 28 8.75 -9.22 -7.92
N LYS A 29 8.04 -8.61 -6.96
CA LYS A 29 6.57 -8.60 -6.91
C LYS A 29 5.96 -7.21 -7.02
N LYS A 30 6.76 -6.14 -6.86
CA LYS A 30 6.26 -4.76 -6.80
C LYS A 30 5.43 -4.35 -8.02
N ALA A 31 5.81 -4.77 -9.24
CA ALA A 31 5.09 -4.40 -10.46
C ALA A 31 3.68 -5.04 -10.51
N GLU A 32 3.58 -6.32 -10.18
CA GLU A 32 2.30 -7.05 -10.06
C GLU A 32 1.40 -6.40 -9.00
N VAL A 33 1.97 -6.11 -7.83
CA VAL A 33 1.23 -5.51 -6.71
C VAL A 33 0.72 -4.11 -7.06
N ILE A 34 1.58 -3.27 -7.66
CA ILE A 34 1.20 -1.92 -8.07
C ILE A 34 0.03 -1.97 -9.05
N LYS A 35 0.10 -2.85 -10.06
CA LYS A 35 -0.97 -3.03 -11.04
C LYS A 35 -2.29 -3.40 -10.35
N LYS A 36 -2.29 -4.43 -9.52
CA LYS A 36 -3.49 -4.89 -8.78
C LYS A 36 -4.09 -3.80 -7.90
N ILE A 37 -3.25 -3.06 -7.17
CA ILE A 37 -3.73 -1.95 -6.33
C ILE A 37 -4.36 -0.85 -7.19
N LEU A 38 -3.76 -0.48 -8.33
CA LEU A 38 -4.30 0.54 -9.23
C LEU A 38 -5.60 0.11 -9.90
N GLU A 39 -5.81 -1.19 -10.11
CA GLU A 39 -7.04 -1.77 -10.66
C GLU A 39 -8.18 -1.80 -9.62
N ASN A 40 -7.86 -2.06 -8.34
CA ASN A 40 -8.85 -2.28 -7.28
C ASN A 40 -9.13 -1.04 -6.41
N ALA A 41 -8.24 -0.04 -6.38
CA ALA A 41 -8.42 1.19 -5.62
C ALA A 41 -8.86 2.36 -6.50
N LYS A 42 -9.59 3.31 -5.91
CA LYS A 42 -9.94 4.56 -6.59
C LYS A 42 -8.71 5.47 -6.68
N LEU A 43 -8.30 5.83 -7.89
CA LEU A 43 -7.28 6.85 -8.12
C LEU A 43 -7.87 8.26 -7.90
N ASN A 44 -7.31 9.00 -6.95
CA ASN A 44 -7.69 10.40 -6.69
C ASN A 44 -6.75 11.38 -7.41
N LYS A 45 -5.44 11.12 -7.35
CA LYS A 45 -4.41 11.98 -7.95
C LYS A 45 -3.20 11.15 -8.33
N SER A 46 -2.52 11.54 -9.41
CA SER A 46 -1.19 11.01 -9.77
C SER A 46 -0.20 12.15 -9.93
N LEU A 47 1.05 11.91 -9.56
CA LEU A 47 2.17 12.81 -9.80
C LEU A 47 3.22 12.09 -10.64
N ALA A 48 3.29 12.45 -11.93
CA ALA A 48 4.27 11.97 -12.91
C ALA A 48 4.40 10.43 -13.00
N GLY A 49 3.35 9.68 -12.65
CA GLY A 49 3.40 8.21 -12.58
C GLY A 49 4.32 7.65 -11.48
N LEU A 50 4.85 8.52 -10.60
CA LEU A 50 5.73 8.16 -9.50
C LEU A 50 4.98 7.98 -8.19
N ILE A 51 3.95 8.79 -7.98
CA ILE A 51 3.11 8.78 -6.77
C ILE A 51 1.65 8.73 -7.19
N TYR A 52 0.90 7.85 -6.55
CA TYR A 52 -0.55 7.69 -6.73
C TYR A 52 -1.22 7.89 -5.38
N GLU A 53 -2.11 8.88 -5.29
CA GLU A 53 -2.99 9.05 -4.14
C GLU A 53 -4.27 8.26 -4.41
N LEU A 54 -4.52 7.27 -3.55
CA LEU A 54 -5.55 6.27 -3.74
C LEU A 54 -6.55 6.29 -2.58
N SER A 55 -7.75 5.81 -2.85
CA SER A 55 -8.75 5.53 -1.83
C SER A 55 -9.33 4.13 -1.98
N PHE A 56 -9.51 3.46 -0.85
CA PHE A 56 -10.15 2.15 -0.78
C PHE A 56 -10.88 2.02 0.54
N GLN A 57 -12.15 1.59 0.52
CA GLN A 57 -12.99 1.42 1.72
C GLN A 57 -12.96 2.64 2.68
N GLY A 58 -13.00 3.86 2.13
CA GLY A 58 -12.98 5.10 2.91
C GLY A 58 -11.62 5.47 3.54
N LYS A 59 -10.54 4.76 3.22
CA LYS A 59 -9.18 5.06 3.64
C LYS A 59 -8.36 5.62 2.48
N THR A 60 -7.56 6.65 2.74
CA THR A 60 -6.62 7.24 1.78
C THR A 60 -5.20 6.76 2.04
N PHE A 61 -4.46 6.50 0.97
CA PHE A 61 -3.06 6.10 1.06
C PHE A 61 -2.30 6.51 -0.20
N ARG A 62 -0.96 6.55 -0.09
CA ARG A 62 -0.07 6.84 -1.22
C ARG A 62 0.64 5.57 -1.66
N LEU A 63 0.62 5.29 -2.94
CA LEU A 63 1.41 4.25 -3.57
C LEU A 63 2.53 4.89 -4.40
N TYR A 64 3.74 4.39 -4.22
CA TYR A 64 4.93 4.85 -4.94
C TYR A 64 5.35 3.80 -5.95
N SER A 65 5.73 4.23 -7.15
CA SER A 65 6.25 3.34 -8.21
C SER A 65 7.49 2.54 -7.77
N SER A 66 8.19 2.98 -6.73
CA SER A 66 9.29 2.26 -6.09
C SER A 66 8.88 0.97 -5.36
N GLY A 67 7.58 0.72 -5.17
CA GLY A 67 7.06 -0.44 -4.44
C GLY A 67 6.80 -0.18 -2.96
N LYS A 68 6.55 1.08 -2.58
CA LYS A 68 6.17 1.47 -1.22
C LYS A 68 4.73 1.95 -1.18
N ALA A 69 3.99 1.60 -0.15
CA ALA A 69 2.69 2.18 0.17
C ALA A 69 2.73 2.83 1.56
N ILE A 70 2.18 4.03 1.68
CA ILE A 70 2.13 4.79 2.94
C ILE A 70 0.68 5.04 3.31
N PHE A 71 0.29 4.51 4.47
CA PHE A 71 -1.03 4.66 5.06
C PHE A 71 -0.94 5.63 6.24
N LYS A 72 -1.43 6.86 6.05
CA LYS A 72 -1.45 7.87 7.10
C LYS A 72 -2.54 7.57 8.12
N GLY A 73 -2.23 7.72 9.41
CA GLY A 73 -3.21 7.62 10.49
C GLY A 73 -3.75 6.22 10.77
N ILE A 74 -3.16 5.16 10.17
CA ILE A 74 -3.50 3.76 10.47
C ILE A 74 -2.31 3.13 11.18
N LYS A 75 -2.50 2.72 12.44
CA LYS A 75 -1.45 2.17 13.30
C LYS A 75 -1.54 0.65 13.41
N GLU A 76 -2.69 0.08 13.13
CA GLU A 76 -3.00 -1.33 13.33
C GLU A 76 -2.49 -2.14 12.15
N LYS A 77 -1.51 -3.02 12.38
CA LYS A 77 -0.93 -3.86 11.33
C LYS A 77 -1.99 -4.76 10.67
N ASP A 78 -2.95 -5.26 11.43
CA ASP A 78 -4.00 -6.14 10.89
C ASP A 78 -4.97 -5.40 9.97
N THR A 79 -5.26 -4.13 10.25
CA THR A 79 -6.05 -3.28 9.35
C THR A 79 -5.33 -3.08 8.02
N ILE A 80 -4.02 -2.83 8.06
CA ILE A 80 -3.20 -2.72 6.85
C ILE A 80 -3.19 -4.03 6.07
N LYS A 81 -2.98 -5.17 6.76
CA LYS A 81 -3.01 -6.49 6.12
C LYS A 81 -4.35 -6.77 5.46
N LYS A 82 -5.48 -6.44 6.11
CA LYS A 82 -6.82 -6.62 5.54
C LYS A 82 -7.01 -5.80 4.26
N ILE A 83 -6.67 -4.50 4.29
CA ILE A 83 -6.76 -3.64 3.10
C ILE A 83 -5.91 -4.19 1.95
N LEU A 84 -4.67 -4.61 2.24
CA LEU A 84 -3.80 -5.17 1.21
C LEU A 84 -4.29 -6.51 0.68
N LYS A 85 -4.89 -7.35 1.52
CA LYS A 85 -5.50 -8.61 1.10
C LYS A 85 -6.62 -8.36 0.09
N ASP A 86 -7.52 -7.44 0.43
CA ASP A 86 -8.66 -7.06 -0.43
C ASP A 86 -8.22 -6.39 -1.75
N LEU A 87 -7.02 -5.82 -1.81
CA LEU A 87 -6.49 -5.15 -3.02
C LEU A 87 -5.65 -6.06 -3.92
N ILE A 88 -5.02 -7.11 -3.39
CA ILE A 88 -3.95 -7.86 -4.07
C ILE A 88 -4.32 -9.33 -4.32
N LEU A 89 -5.21 -9.92 -3.50
CA LEU A 89 -5.65 -11.31 -3.62
C LEU A 89 -7.08 -11.37 -4.17
#